data_AF-A0A9P1N3U6-F1
#
_entry.id   AF-A0A9P1N3U6-F1
#
_cell.length_a   1.000
_cell.length_b   1.000
_cell.length_c   1.000
_cell.angle_alpha   90.00
_cell.angle_beta   90.00
_cell.angle_gamma   90.00
#
_symmetry.space_group_name_H-M   'P 1'
#
loop_
_entity.id
_entity.type
_entity.pdbx_description
1 polymer ?
#
loop_
_entity_poly.entity_id
_entity_poly.type
_entity_poly.pdbx_seq_one_letter_code
_entity_poly.pdbx_strand_id
1 'polypeptide(L)'
;MLDYIPKELLPLGIFLFFCALIGVIGNLIMLIVVVRTKRFRSPCHVLIAITCVADAIHISGQFPFCVHLFGNLTSTQAQCYFMLTGPIVGLTTGGPLILAMGIDRLIAVKFPTRYRYYQEEPRSYIIVQLIFPISYAVTFLIYGFWVRDSNVKNQIICSNPLALRDTAFQMFTYSSGIIYVFVGVIYLSVYCLLKSNKASARFKSVFRSLAVTVGIVVFGWVTTTVANTLSYNITSDTYTAQLIQMYAGITVNSSAAANIFVFYFINAEYRGAIRLLFGIKAGTGPMFEASSTMVTKVKKGADPISESGKKRTNTVSNCYFQLFIPLLGLTGAGPLILAMGVDRLIAVKFPTKYRQYTEEPRKYVMFHLIFPVLYIGSCMGYGYETKLTDPKVQITCAVPLGLWGAAFQFFTYTSALIYALVVIVYLTVYILLKSSSASARFKSVFKSISITVGLVVFGWVTTTVANTLSYEVTSDEFLAIVIQMYAGVSVNLAATSNVFVFYWINSEYREVIKSILGLKNKAKTINFEASTVSVHPNRKQTMIA
;
A
#
# COMPACT_ATOMS: atom_id res chain seq x y z
N MET A 1 29.52 15.40 3.57
CA MET A 1 29.49 14.97 2.15
C MET A 1 28.15 15.29 1.47
N LEU A 2 27.03 15.38 2.21
CA LEU A 2 25.70 15.73 1.67
C LEU A 2 25.21 17.11 2.16
N ASP A 3 26.10 17.94 2.70
CA ASP A 3 25.76 19.17 3.43
C ASP A 3 25.17 20.28 2.53
N TYR A 4 25.26 20.14 1.21
CA TYR A 4 24.68 21.03 0.21
C TYR A 4 23.23 20.67 -0.16
N ILE A 5 22.77 19.47 0.17
CA ILE A 5 21.42 19.00 -0.18
C ILE A 5 20.42 19.58 0.83
N PRO A 6 19.31 20.20 0.38
CA PRO A 6 18.24 20.59 1.29
C PRO A 6 17.82 19.39 2.12
N LYS A 7 17.89 19.56 3.43
CA LYS A 7 17.71 18.51 4.42
C LYS A 7 16.35 17.81 4.25
N GLU A 8 15.35 18.57 3.80
CA GLU A 8 14.00 18.13 3.51
C GLU A 8 13.89 17.33 2.22
N LEU A 9 14.88 17.26 1.34
CA LEU A 9 14.80 16.52 0.08
C LEU A 9 15.61 15.21 0.11
N LEU A 10 16.56 15.09 1.03
CA LEU A 10 17.42 13.91 1.15
C LEU A 10 16.64 12.59 1.30
N PRO A 11 15.70 12.43 2.27
CA PRO A 11 14.95 11.19 2.42
C PRO A 11 14.05 10.90 1.21
N LEU A 12 13.50 11.96 0.61
CA LEU A 12 12.67 11.84 -0.59
C LEU A 12 13.46 11.32 -1.79
N GLY A 13 14.67 11.83 -2.00
CA GLY A 13 15.57 11.38 -3.06
C GLY A 13 15.91 9.90 -2.94
N ILE A 14 16.25 9.43 -1.73
CA ILE A 14 16.57 8.02 -1.48
C ILE A 14 15.33 7.16 -1.76
N PHE A 15 14.17 7.55 -1.23
CA PHE A 15 12.92 6.82 -1.43
C PHE A 15 12.56 6.71 -2.91
N LEU A 16 12.56 7.84 -3.63
CA LEU A 16 12.18 7.89 -5.05
C LEU A 16 13.17 7.13 -5.93
N PHE A 17 14.46 7.09 -5.58
CA PHE A 17 15.45 6.27 -6.30
C PHE A 17 15.11 4.78 -6.25
N PHE A 18 14.91 4.22 -5.06
CA PHE A 18 14.57 2.80 -4.91
C PHE A 18 13.18 2.47 -5.46
N CYS A 19 12.21 3.38 -5.23
CA CYS A 19 10.89 3.25 -5.81
C CYS A 19 10.96 3.21 -7.35
N ALA A 20 11.83 4.04 -7.94
CA ALA A 20 12.00 4.08 -9.38
C ALA A 20 12.66 2.83 -9.95
N LEU A 21 13.69 2.31 -9.27
CA LEU A 21 14.33 1.05 -9.63
C LEU A 21 13.31 -0.10 -9.65
N ILE A 22 12.54 -0.25 -8.57
CA ILE A 22 11.52 -1.29 -8.45
C ILE A 22 10.41 -1.08 -9.48
N GLY A 23 9.96 0.15 -9.67
CA GLY A 23 8.85 0.46 -10.57
C GLY A 23 9.18 0.27 -12.05
N VAL A 24 10.36 0.70 -12.50
CA VAL A 24 10.78 0.49 -13.89
C VAL A 24 10.98 -1.01 -14.16
N ILE A 25 11.73 -1.71 -13.32
CA ILE A 25 11.97 -3.16 -13.49
C ILE A 25 10.64 -3.93 -13.44
N GLY A 26 9.78 -3.62 -12.47
CA GLY A 26 8.51 -4.30 -12.27
C GLY A 26 7.57 -4.15 -13.47
N ASN A 27 7.43 -2.93 -13.99
CA ASN A 27 6.57 -2.67 -15.14
C ASN A 27 7.14 -3.24 -16.45
N LEU A 28 8.47 -3.30 -16.62
CA LEU A 28 9.11 -3.99 -17.75
C LEU A 28 8.87 -5.50 -17.72
N ILE A 29 8.97 -6.14 -16.55
CA ILE A 29 8.63 -7.57 -16.39
C ILE A 29 7.16 -7.81 -16.78
N MET A 30 6.25 -6.96 -16.30
CA MET A 30 4.84 -7.05 -16.64
C MET A 30 4.60 -6.92 -18.15
N LEU A 31 5.28 -5.99 -18.82
CA LEU A 31 5.24 -5.85 -20.27
C LEU A 31 5.71 -7.13 -20.99
N ILE A 32 6.87 -7.66 -20.59
CA ILE A 32 7.42 -8.91 -21.16
C ILE A 32 6.43 -10.06 -21.00
N VAL A 33 5.82 -10.18 -19.83
CA VAL A 33 4.80 -11.21 -19.54
C VAL A 33 3.60 -11.09 -20.48
N VAL A 34 3.07 -9.89 -20.69
CA VAL A 34 1.94 -9.68 -21.61
C VAL A 34 2.32 -10.01 -23.04
N VAL A 35 3.49 -9.55 -23.52
CA VAL A 35 3.94 -9.77 -24.90
C VAL A 35 4.22 -11.25 -25.19
N ARG A 36 4.85 -11.98 -24.25
CA ARG A 36 5.23 -13.40 -24.44
C ARG A 36 4.06 -14.36 -24.29
N THR A 37 3.02 -13.98 -23.53
CA THR A 37 1.91 -14.90 -23.22
C THR A 37 0.82 -14.81 -24.28
N LYS A 38 0.70 -15.82 -25.15
CA LYS A 38 -0.33 -15.88 -26.21
C LYS A 38 -1.77 -15.68 -25.69
N ARG A 39 -2.03 -16.06 -24.43
CA ARG A 39 -3.33 -15.91 -23.77
C ARG A 39 -3.67 -14.46 -23.40
N PHE A 40 -2.70 -13.55 -23.37
CA PHE A 40 -2.86 -12.14 -22.99
C PHE A 40 -3.04 -11.20 -24.19
N ARG A 41 -3.79 -11.63 -25.20
CA ARG A 41 -4.08 -10.84 -26.42
C ARG A 41 -5.41 -10.09 -26.40
N SER A 42 -6.16 -10.18 -25.30
CA SER A 42 -7.42 -9.44 -25.17
C SER A 42 -7.17 -7.92 -25.07
N PRO A 43 -8.12 -7.07 -25.50
CA PRO A 43 -7.98 -5.61 -25.43
C PRO A 43 -7.51 -5.11 -24.05
N CYS A 44 -8.05 -5.69 -22.98
CA CYS A 44 -7.66 -5.39 -21.61
C CYS A 44 -6.17 -5.56 -21.33
N HIS A 45 -5.59 -6.68 -21.76
CA HIS A 45 -4.19 -6.97 -21.49
C HIS A 45 -3.29 -6.03 -22.28
N VAL A 46 -3.71 -5.64 -23.48
CA VAL A 46 -3.03 -4.60 -24.28
C VAL A 46 -3.06 -3.25 -23.56
N LEU A 47 -4.23 -2.82 -23.04
CA LEU A 47 -4.33 -1.59 -22.25
C LEU A 47 -3.48 -1.64 -20.97
N ILE A 48 -3.45 -2.78 -20.28
CA ILE A 48 -2.57 -2.99 -19.12
C ILE A 48 -1.09 -2.86 -19.53
N ALA A 49 -0.68 -3.48 -20.65
CA ALA A 49 0.70 -3.37 -21.13
C ALA A 49 1.08 -1.93 -21.48
N ILE A 50 0.19 -1.18 -22.14
CA ILE A 50 0.41 0.25 -22.44
C ILE A 50 0.49 1.06 -21.14
N THR A 51 -0.33 0.74 -20.14
CA THR A 51 -0.26 1.37 -18.81
C THR A 51 1.07 1.07 -18.13
N CYS A 52 1.57 -0.17 -18.18
CA CYS A 52 2.90 -0.50 -17.67
C CYS A 52 4.02 0.27 -18.39
N VAL A 53 3.91 0.48 -19.70
CA VAL A 53 4.86 1.32 -20.46
C VAL A 53 4.81 2.77 -19.97
N ALA A 54 3.60 3.34 -19.85
CA ALA A 54 3.41 4.69 -19.35
C ALA A 54 3.96 4.87 -17.92
N ASP A 55 3.67 3.92 -17.03
CA ASP A 55 4.17 3.91 -15.65
C ASP A 55 5.70 3.80 -15.61
N ALA A 56 6.31 2.92 -16.42
CA ALA A 56 7.77 2.80 -16.50
C ALA A 56 8.42 4.11 -16.98
N ILE A 57 7.86 4.75 -18.01
CA ILE A 57 8.33 6.03 -18.53
C ILE A 57 8.16 7.13 -17.48
N HIS A 58 7.00 7.24 -16.84
CA HIS A 58 6.73 8.21 -15.78
C HIS A 58 7.74 8.09 -14.63
N ILE A 59 7.89 6.89 -14.08
CA ILE A 59 8.73 6.61 -12.92
C ILE A 59 10.21 6.84 -13.26
N SER A 60 10.63 6.63 -14.51
CA SER A 60 12.00 6.92 -14.95
C SER A 60 12.41 8.38 -14.76
N GLY A 61 11.43 9.32 -14.68
CA GLY A 61 11.67 10.73 -14.38
C GLY A 61 12.24 11.01 -12.99
N GLN A 62 12.19 10.03 -12.08
CA GLN A 62 12.85 10.16 -10.77
C GLN A 62 14.37 10.03 -10.87
N PHE A 63 14.92 9.41 -11.92
CA PHE A 63 16.38 9.32 -12.07
C PHE A 63 17.03 10.68 -12.33
N PRO A 64 16.55 11.52 -13.27
CA PRO A 64 17.03 12.91 -13.40
C PRO A 64 16.93 13.70 -12.10
N PHE A 65 15.84 13.54 -11.33
CA PHE A 65 15.70 14.17 -10.01
C PHE A 65 16.80 13.74 -9.05
N CYS A 66 17.04 12.43 -8.92
CA CYS A 66 18.08 11.91 -8.03
C CYS A 66 19.48 12.35 -8.48
N VAL A 67 19.76 12.37 -9.79
CA VAL A 67 21.04 12.83 -10.33
C VAL A 67 21.27 14.32 -10.02
N HIS A 68 20.24 15.16 -10.17
CA HIS A 68 20.36 16.57 -9.82
C HIS A 68 20.53 16.78 -8.31
N LEU A 69 19.76 16.05 -7.51
CA LEU A 69 19.79 16.15 -6.05
C LEU A 69 21.14 15.70 -5.46
N PHE A 70 21.62 14.50 -5.83
CA PHE A 70 22.86 13.92 -5.29
C PHE A 70 24.14 14.35 -6.04
N GLY A 71 24.00 15.02 -7.19
CA GLY A 71 25.11 15.55 -7.96
C GLY A 71 25.36 17.04 -7.77
N ASN A 72 24.59 17.71 -6.90
CA ASN A 72 24.57 19.17 -6.77
C ASN A 72 24.36 19.90 -8.12
N LEU A 73 23.51 19.33 -8.98
CA LEU A 73 23.25 19.89 -10.31
C LEU A 73 21.93 20.65 -10.30
N THR A 74 21.94 21.79 -10.95
CA THR A 74 20.72 22.54 -11.26
C THR A 74 20.61 22.74 -12.76
N SER A 75 19.40 22.96 -13.24
CA SER A 75 19.16 23.31 -14.63
C SER A 75 18.05 24.33 -14.73
N THR A 76 17.98 24.99 -15.87
CA THR A 76 16.84 25.84 -16.19
C THR A 76 15.55 25.03 -16.26
N GLN A 77 14.42 25.66 -16.01
CA GLN A 77 13.11 25.03 -16.11
C GLN A 77 12.87 24.45 -17.52
N ALA A 78 13.26 25.17 -18.57
CA ALA A 78 13.19 24.69 -19.95
C ALA A 78 14.01 23.41 -20.18
N GLN A 79 15.25 23.35 -19.68
CA GLN A 79 16.07 22.12 -19.79
C GLN A 79 15.44 20.96 -19.04
N CYS A 80 14.92 21.21 -17.83
CA CYS A 80 14.22 20.18 -17.07
C CYS A 80 12.98 19.66 -17.80
N TYR A 81 12.20 20.53 -18.44
CA TYR A 81 11.08 20.14 -19.29
C TYR A 81 11.52 19.20 -20.42
N PHE A 82 12.63 19.49 -21.10
CA PHE A 82 13.15 18.62 -22.16
C PHE A 82 13.68 17.28 -21.61
N MET A 83 14.40 17.29 -20.48
CA MET A 83 14.86 16.07 -19.81
C MET A 83 13.69 15.16 -19.39
N LEU A 84 12.58 15.76 -18.93
CA LEU A 84 11.41 15.06 -18.43
C LEU A 84 10.27 14.96 -19.44
N THR A 85 10.48 15.30 -20.72
CA THR A 85 9.44 15.22 -21.76
C THR A 85 8.85 13.81 -21.87
N GLY A 86 9.70 12.78 -21.89
CA GLY A 86 9.25 11.38 -21.86
C GLY A 86 8.44 11.07 -20.59
N PRO A 87 9.02 11.25 -19.39
CA PRO A 87 8.30 11.08 -18.12
C PRO A 87 6.97 11.84 -18.02
N ILE A 88 6.86 13.04 -18.58
CA ILE A 88 5.61 13.82 -18.64
C ILE A 88 4.56 13.10 -19.50
N VAL A 89 4.94 12.47 -20.61
CA VAL A 89 4.01 11.63 -21.40
C VAL A 89 3.47 10.48 -20.55
N GLY A 90 4.34 9.78 -19.81
CA GLY A 90 3.92 8.72 -18.90
C GLY A 90 2.94 9.23 -17.82
N LEU A 91 3.30 10.35 -17.18
CA LEU A 91 2.51 11.01 -16.14
C LEU A 91 1.11 11.40 -16.65
N THR A 92 1.05 12.02 -17.82
CA THR A 92 -0.20 12.56 -18.38
C THR A 92 -1.09 11.49 -19.00
N THR A 93 -0.52 10.40 -19.54
CA THR A 93 -1.32 9.28 -20.08
C THR A 93 -1.90 8.36 -19.02
N GLY A 94 -1.30 8.28 -17.81
CA GLY A 94 -1.69 7.32 -16.76
C GLY A 94 -3.17 7.38 -16.37
N GLY A 95 -3.66 8.55 -15.95
CA GLY A 95 -5.07 8.74 -15.58
C GLY A 95 -6.06 8.38 -16.70
N PRO A 96 -5.90 8.96 -17.91
CA PRO A 96 -6.68 8.60 -19.09
C PRO A 96 -6.66 7.09 -19.44
N LEU A 97 -5.52 6.41 -19.30
CA LEU A 97 -5.42 4.96 -19.54
C LEU A 97 -6.22 4.15 -18.52
N ILE A 98 -6.21 4.56 -17.25
CA ILE A 98 -7.04 3.94 -16.20
C ILE A 98 -8.53 4.11 -16.53
N LEU A 99 -8.93 5.28 -17.04
CA LEU A 99 -10.28 5.54 -17.51
C LEU A 99 -10.65 4.65 -18.71
N ALA A 100 -9.77 4.56 -19.71
CA ALA A 100 -9.96 3.69 -20.88
C ALA A 100 -10.13 2.21 -20.46
N MET A 101 -9.32 1.73 -19.51
CA MET A 101 -9.51 0.41 -18.90
C MET A 101 -10.88 0.28 -18.22
N GLY A 102 -11.33 1.29 -17.48
CA GLY A 102 -12.67 1.30 -16.88
C GLY A 102 -13.80 1.22 -17.91
N ILE A 103 -13.72 2.01 -18.98
CA ILE A 103 -14.67 2.01 -20.10
C ILE A 103 -14.69 0.62 -20.76
N ASP A 104 -13.52 0.03 -20.99
CA ASP A 104 -13.40 -1.32 -21.53
C ASP A 104 -14.12 -2.36 -20.66
N ARG A 105 -13.94 -2.31 -19.33
CA ARG A 105 -14.68 -3.16 -18.40
C ARG A 105 -16.20 -2.91 -18.49
N LEU A 106 -16.63 -1.65 -18.62
CA LEU A 106 -18.04 -1.29 -18.73
C LEU A 106 -18.69 -1.83 -20.00
N ILE A 107 -18.01 -1.70 -21.15
CA ILE A 107 -18.47 -2.24 -22.44
C ILE A 107 -18.56 -3.76 -22.36
N ALA A 108 -17.57 -4.43 -21.77
CA ALA A 108 -17.56 -5.88 -21.62
C ALA A 108 -18.74 -6.42 -20.80
N VAL A 109 -19.19 -5.68 -19.78
CA VAL A 109 -20.32 -6.08 -18.93
C VAL A 109 -21.67 -5.68 -19.53
N LYS A 110 -21.77 -4.50 -20.16
CA LYS A 110 -23.02 -3.97 -20.70
C LYS A 110 -23.37 -4.57 -22.07
N PHE A 111 -22.37 -4.86 -22.89
CA PHE A 111 -22.53 -5.34 -24.27
C PHE A 111 -21.65 -6.58 -24.56
N PRO A 112 -21.89 -7.71 -23.88
CA PRO A 112 -21.02 -8.89 -23.96
C PRO A 112 -20.87 -9.46 -25.38
N THR A 113 -21.95 -9.45 -26.20
CA THR A 113 -21.92 -9.95 -27.58
C THR A 113 -21.04 -9.09 -28.48
N ARG A 114 -21.16 -7.76 -28.40
CA ARG A 114 -20.29 -6.84 -29.16
C ARG A 114 -18.86 -6.86 -28.66
N TYR A 115 -18.66 -7.01 -27.35
CA TYR A 115 -17.33 -7.10 -26.78
C TYR A 115 -16.58 -8.36 -27.27
N ARG A 116 -17.28 -9.48 -27.50
CA ARG A 116 -16.67 -10.68 -28.09
C ARG A 116 -16.08 -10.42 -29.48
N TYR A 117 -16.77 -9.63 -30.31
CA TYR A 117 -16.24 -9.19 -31.61
C TYR A 117 -14.97 -8.35 -31.45
N TYR A 118 -14.94 -7.42 -30.49
CA TYR A 118 -13.72 -6.66 -30.18
C TYR A 118 -12.57 -7.51 -29.63
N GLN A 119 -12.84 -8.70 -29.07
CA GLN A 119 -11.78 -9.62 -28.63
C GLN A 119 -11.14 -10.37 -29.80
N GLU A 120 -11.87 -10.58 -30.89
CA GLU A 120 -11.37 -11.21 -32.12
C GLU A 120 -10.50 -10.23 -32.92
N GLU A 121 -10.95 -8.98 -33.05
CA GLU A 121 -10.23 -7.90 -33.74
C GLU A 121 -9.96 -6.69 -32.82
N PRO A 122 -8.98 -6.79 -31.90
CA PRO A 122 -8.77 -5.76 -30.87
C PRO A 122 -8.15 -4.46 -31.40
N ARG A 123 -7.56 -4.44 -32.60
CA ARG A 123 -6.71 -3.34 -33.08
C ARG A 123 -7.47 -2.01 -33.17
N SER A 124 -8.55 -1.97 -33.94
CA SER A 124 -9.33 -0.74 -34.15
C SER A 124 -9.97 -0.25 -32.85
N TYR A 125 -10.45 -1.19 -32.03
CA TYR A 125 -11.01 -0.87 -30.72
C TYR A 125 -9.98 -0.23 -29.76
N ILE A 126 -8.76 -0.75 -29.73
CA ILE A 126 -7.67 -0.18 -28.92
C ILE A 126 -7.27 1.20 -29.42
N ILE A 127 -7.15 1.40 -30.74
CA ILE A 127 -6.83 2.71 -31.32
C ILE A 127 -7.85 3.76 -30.84
N VAL A 128 -9.14 3.45 -30.89
CA VAL A 128 -10.21 4.35 -30.40
C VAL A 128 -10.05 4.65 -28.91
N GLN A 129 -9.75 3.64 -28.09
CA GLN A 129 -9.53 3.82 -26.64
C GLN A 129 -8.30 4.69 -26.33
N LEU A 130 -7.29 4.72 -27.22
CA LEU A 130 -6.06 5.49 -27.03
C LEU A 130 -6.15 6.94 -27.50
N ILE A 131 -7.20 7.34 -28.22
CA ILE A 131 -7.38 8.72 -28.71
C ILE A 131 -7.33 9.71 -27.54
N PHE A 132 -8.13 9.48 -26.49
CA PHE A 132 -8.19 10.37 -25.34
C PHE A 132 -6.86 10.46 -24.58
N PRO A 133 -6.22 9.34 -24.15
CA PRO A 133 -4.90 9.38 -23.54
C PRO A 133 -3.83 10.13 -24.35
N ILE A 134 -3.76 9.86 -25.66
CA ILE A 134 -2.76 10.49 -26.53
C ILE A 134 -3.06 12.00 -26.67
N SER A 135 -4.31 12.38 -26.93
CA SER A 135 -4.68 13.80 -27.06
C SER A 135 -4.41 14.59 -25.77
N TYR A 136 -4.63 13.97 -24.62
CA TYR A 136 -4.44 14.60 -23.32
C TYR A 136 -2.94 14.84 -23.06
N ALA A 137 -2.10 13.83 -23.34
CA ALA A 137 -0.65 13.97 -23.21
C ALA A 137 -0.07 15.02 -24.16
N VAL A 138 -0.48 15.01 -25.44
CA VAL A 138 -0.06 16.02 -26.42
C VAL A 138 -0.47 17.43 -25.99
N THR A 139 -1.68 17.60 -25.47
CA THR A 139 -2.17 18.90 -24.97
C THR A 139 -1.27 19.43 -23.85
N PHE A 140 -0.90 18.60 -22.87
CA PHE A 140 -0.02 19.01 -21.78
C PHE A 140 1.44 19.21 -22.21
N LEU A 141 1.92 18.46 -23.20
CA LEU A 141 3.23 18.72 -23.79
C LEU A 141 3.24 20.10 -24.46
N ILE A 142 2.28 20.40 -25.33
CA ILE A 142 2.18 21.70 -26.00
C ILE A 142 2.03 22.80 -24.95
N TYR A 143 1.11 22.66 -24.00
CA TYR A 143 0.90 23.70 -22.98
C TYR A 143 2.15 23.93 -22.13
N GLY A 144 2.80 22.85 -21.66
CA GLY A 144 4.06 22.92 -20.94
C GLY A 144 5.19 23.58 -21.73
N PHE A 145 5.27 23.33 -23.05
CA PHE A 145 6.22 23.98 -23.94
C PHE A 145 5.98 25.49 -24.02
N TRP A 146 4.72 25.93 -24.09
CA TRP A 146 4.35 27.34 -24.19
C TRP A 146 4.64 28.13 -22.91
N VAL A 147 4.37 27.55 -21.73
CA VAL A 147 4.54 28.25 -20.44
C VAL A 147 5.93 28.08 -19.81
N ARG A 148 6.83 27.35 -20.48
CA ARG A 148 8.18 27.07 -19.96
C ARG A 148 8.95 28.37 -19.69
N ASP A 149 9.75 28.37 -18.63
CA ASP A 149 10.64 29.47 -18.34
C ASP A 149 12.01 29.25 -19.00
N SER A 150 12.40 30.19 -19.86
CA SER A 150 13.68 30.18 -20.57
C SER A 150 14.72 31.07 -19.88
N ASN A 151 14.38 31.69 -18.74
CA ASN A 151 15.29 32.53 -17.99
C ASN A 151 16.39 31.69 -17.33
N VAL A 152 17.62 31.89 -17.79
CA VAL A 152 18.81 31.16 -17.31
C VAL A 152 19.11 31.44 -15.83
N LYS A 153 18.58 32.53 -15.27
CA LYS A 153 18.75 32.85 -13.84
C LYS A 153 17.91 31.97 -12.91
N ASN A 154 16.84 31.36 -13.43
CA ASN A 154 15.93 30.53 -12.65
C ASN A 154 16.38 29.06 -12.71
N GLN A 155 17.31 28.73 -11.82
CA GLN A 155 17.87 27.38 -11.67
C GLN A 155 17.02 26.55 -10.70
N ILE A 156 16.70 25.31 -11.09
CA ILE A 156 15.88 24.40 -10.29
C ILE A 156 16.50 23.00 -10.23
N ILE A 157 16.16 22.26 -9.18
CA ILE A 157 16.40 20.81 -9.10
C ILE A 157 15.31 20.14 -9.95
N CYS A 158 15.72 19.41 -10.99
CA CYS A 158 14.75 18.94 -11.98
C CYS A 158 13.86 17.85 -11.40
N SER A 159 12.54 18.03 -11.44
CA SER A 159 11.56 17.03 -11.01
C SER A 159 10.27 17.14 -11.81
N ASN A 160 9.45 16.11 -11.79
CA ASN A 160 8.19 16.07 -12.54
C ASN A 160 7.27 17.30 -12.30
N PRO A 161 6.95 17.71 -11.06
CA PRO A 161 6.10 18.89 -10.85
C PRO A 161 6.75 20.19 -11.32
N LEU A 162 8.09 20.28 -11.27
CA LEU A 162 8.84 21.46 -11.70
C LEU A 162 9.02 21.56 -13.22
N ALA A 163 8.96 20.43 -13.92
CA ALA A 163 9.02 20.38 -15.38
C ALA A 163 7.76 20.95 -16.05
N LEU A 164 6.61 20.89 -15.38
CA LEU A 164 5.40 21.62 -15.76
C LEU A 164 5.28 22.86 -14.88
N ARG A 165 5.62 24.04 -15.41
CA ARG A 165 5.60 25.27 -14.60
C ARG A 165 4.20 25.57 -14.07
N ASP A 166 4.08 25.83 -12.76
CA ASP A 166 2.93 26.33 -11.99
C ASP A 166 1.55 26.12 -12.62
N THR A 167 1.16 26.97 -13.57
CA THR A 167 -0.14 26.94 -14.25
C THR A 167 -0.37 25.64 -15.03
N ALA A 168 0.65 25.08 -15.68
CA ALA A 168 0.56 23.79 -16.37
C ALA A 168 0.36 22.63 -15.40
N PHE A 169 1.10 22.61 -14.28
CA PHE A 169 0.95 21.55 -13.28
C PHE A 169 -0.35 21.65 -12.48
N GLN A 170 -0.82 22.87 -12.20
CA GLN A 170 -2.14 23.13 -11.61
C GLN A 170 -3.26 22.59 -12.52
N MET A 171 -3.24 22.96 -13.81
CA MET A 171 -4.23 22.48 -14.77
C MET A 171 -4.23 20.96 -14.87
N PHE A 172 -3.03 20.34 -14.94
CA PHE A 172 -2.88 18.89 -14.93
C PHE A 172 -3.50 18.27 -13.68
N THR A 173 -3.26 18.85 -12.51
CA THR A 173 -3.79 18.36 -11.23
C THR A 173 -5.32 18.44 -11.22
N TYR A 174 -5.92 19.58 -11.59
CA TYR A 174 -7.37 19.75 -11.61
C TYR A 174 -8.05 18.81 -12.61
N SER A 175 -7.56 18.75 -13.85
CA SER A 175 -8.14 17.86 -14.87
C SER A 175 -7.96 16.38 -14.51
N SER A 176 -6.84 16.01 -13.89
CA SER A 176 -6.63 14.64 -13.38
C SER A 176 -7.61 14.30 -12.28
N GLY A 177 -7.91 15.23 -11.37
CA GLY A 177 -8.93 15.05 -10.34
C GLY A 177 -10.29 14.70 -10.92
N ILE A 178 -10.70 15.42 -11.97
CA ILE A 178 -11.95 15.16 -12.71
C ILE A 178 -11.93 13.76 -13.34
N ILE A 179 -10.81 13.37 -13.98
CA ILE A 179 -10.66 12.03 -14.57
C ILE A 179 -10.84 10.94 -13.51
N TYR A 180 -10.24 11.08 -12.32
CA TYR A 180 -10.37 10.07 -11.27
C TYR A 180 -11.78 9.98 -10.68
N VAL A 181 -12.54 11.07 -10.67
CA VAL A 181 -13.98 11.03 -10.36
C VAL A 181 -14.72 10.17 -11.39
N PHE A 182 -14.48 10.38 -12.69
CA PHE A 182 -15.08 9.55 -13.75
C PHE A 182 -14.66 8.08 -13.64
N VAL A 183 -13.40 7.79 -13.32
CA VAL A 183 -12.93 6.42 -13.04
C VAL A 183 -13.77 5.81 -11.92
N GLY A 184 -13.93 6.51 -10.80
CA GLY A 184 -14.74 6.05 -9.67
C GLY A 184 -16.19 5.72 -10.07
N VAL A 185 -16.83 6.62 -10.83
CA VAL A 185 -18.21 6.42 -11.34
C VAL A 185 -18.31 5.20 -12.26
N ILE A 186 -17.36 5.02 -13.18
CA ILE A 186 -17.38 3.89 -14.11
C ILE A 186 -17.17 2.57 -13.37
N TYR A 187 -16.18 2.48 -12.47
CA TYR A 187 -15.94 1.26 -11.71
C TYR A 187 -17.10 0.91 -10.77
N LEU A 188 -17.75 1.91 -10.17
CA LEU A 188 -18.99 1.71 -9.41
C LEU A 188 -20.12 1.18 -10.30
N SER A 189 -20.26 1.74 -11.51
CA SER A 189 -21.26 1.27 -12.50
C SER A 189 -21.00 -0.19 -12.91
N VAL A 190 -19.75 -0.54 -13.20
CA VAL A 190 -19.32 -1.91 -13.49
C VAL A 190 -19.64 -2.85 -12.32
N TYR A 191 -19.36 -2.44 -11.09
CA TYR A 191 -19.67 -3.23 -9.90
C TYR A 191 -21.18 -3.48 -9.74
N CYS A 192 -22.00 -2.44 -9.88
CA CYS A 192 -23.45 -2.54 -9.83
C CYS A 192 -24.02 -3.46 -10.92
N LEU A 193 -23.53 -3.33 -12.15
CA LEU A 193 -23.93 -4.18 -13.27
C LEU A 193 -23.48 -5.64 -13.08
N LEU A 194 -22.26 -5.88 -12.59
CA LEU A 194 -21.80 -7.24 -12.28
C LEU A 194 -22.61 -7.91 -11.17
N LYS A 195 -23.15 -7.13 -10.23
CA LYS A 195 -24.04 -7.62 -9.18
C LYS A 195 -25.41 -8.02 -9.75
N SER A 196 -25.96 -7.24 -10.67
CA SER A 196 -27.27 -7.53 -11.29
C SER A 196 -27.22 -8.61 -12.39
N ASN A 197 -26.08 -8.76 -13.06
CA ASN A 197 -25.96 -9.63 -14.23
C ASN A 197 -25.81 -11.12 -13.85
N LYS A 198 -26.43 -12.04 -14.59
CA LYS A 198 -26.32 -13.51 -14.41
C LYS A 198 -25.01 -14.11 -14.97
N ALA A 199 -23.97 -13.28 -15.15
CA ALA A 199 -22.68 -13.70 -15.69
C ALA A 199 -22.01 -14.78 -14.82
N SER A 200 -21.18 -15.62 -15.43
CA SER A 200 -20.52 -16.75 -14.75
C SER A 200 -19.66 -16.31 -13.58
N ALA A 201 -19.55 -17.16 -12.54
CA ALA A 201 -18.71 -16.87 -11.37
C ALA A 201 -17.23 -16.62 -11.75
N ARG A 202 -16.75 -17.31 -12.79
CA ARG A 202 -15.41 -17.10 -13.37
C ARG A 202 -15.26 -15.70 -13.96
N PHE A 203 -16.25 -15.24 -14.74
CA PHE A 203 -16.27 -13.90 -15.31
C PHE A 203 -16.27 -12.82 -14.20
N LYS A 204 -17.13 -12.94 -13.20
CA LYS A 204 -17.18 -12.00 -12.07
C LYS A 204 -15.88 -11.97 -11.26
N SER A 205 -15.20 -13.12 -11.11
CA SER A 205 -13.94 -13.19 -10.36
C SER A 205 -12.79 -12.42 -11.02
N VAL A 206 -12.71 -12.46 -12.36
CA VAL A 206 -11.66 -11.75 -13.11
C VAL A 206 -11.85 -10.23 -13.01
N PHE A 207 -13.09 -9.76 -13.08
CA PHE A 207 -13.40 -8.33 -12.92
C PHE A 207 -13.14 -7.84 -11.50
N ARG A 208 -13.42 -8.68 -10.49
CA ARG A 208 -13.14 -8.36 -9.08
C ARG A 208 -11.64 -8.25 -8.81
N SER A 209 -10.81 -9.15 -9.35
CA SER A 209 -9.35 -9.05 -9.19
C SER A 209 -8.77 -7.78 -9.84
N LEU A 210 -9.30 -7.40 -11.01
CA LEU A 210 -8.90 -6.17 -11.70
C LEU A 210 -9.38 -4.91 -10.97
N ALA A 211 -10.60 -4.92 -10.42
CA ALA A 211 -11.14 -3.80 -9.65
C ALA A 211 -10.33 -3.49 -8.39
N VAL A 212 -9.81 -4.52 -7.70
CA VAL A 212 -8.91 -4.31 -6.54
C VAL A 212 -7.60 -3.68 -6.98
N THR A 213 -7.03 -4.14 -8.10
CA THR A 213 -5.78 -3.59 -8.65
C THR A 213 -5.93 -2.12 -9.00
N VAL A 214 -7.00 -1.77 -9.72
CA VAL A 214 -7.28 -0.39 -10.12
C VAL A 214 -7.69 0.47 -8.93
N GLY A 215 -8.37 -0.07 -7.93
CA GLY A 215 -8.70 0.65 -6.70
C GLY A 215 -7.48 1.13 -5.92
N ILE A 216 -6.43 0.30 -5.82
CA ILE A 216 -5.15 0.69 -5.20
C ILE A 216 -4.51 1.83 -5.99
N VAL A 217 -4.51 1.72 -7.32
CA VAL A 217 -3.91 2.73 -8.19
C VAL A 217 -4.64 4.06 -8.10
N VAL A 218 -5.97 4.04 -8.18
CA VAL A 218 -6.82 5.23 -8.04
C VAL A 218 -6.62 5.88 -6.66
N PHE A 219 -6.49 5.10 -5.59
CA PHE A 219 -6.23 5.64 -4.25
C PHE A 219 -4.91 6.43 -4.18
N GLY A 220 -3.82 5.89 -4.74
CA GLY A 220 -2.53 6.59 -4.81
C GLY A 220 -2.63 7.93 -5.56
N TRP A 221 -3.25 7.91 -6.74
CA TRP A 221 -3.39 9.11 -7.55
C TRP A 221 -4.37 10.16 -6.99
N VAL A 222 -5.49 9.74 -6.41
CA VAL A 222 -6.43 10.65 -5.75
C VAL A 222 -5.75 11.33 -4.57
N THR A 223 -4.99 10.59 -3.76
CA THR A 223 -4.22 11.16 -2.64
C THR A 223 -3.23 12.21 -3.14
N THR A 224 -2.47 11.90 -4.20
CA THR A 224 -1.53 12.84 -4.81
C THR A 224 -2.24 14.11 -5.31
N THR A 225 -3.34 13.94 -6.04
CA THR A 225 -4.05 15.05 -6.68
C THR A 225 -4.68 15.99 -5.65
N VAL A 226 -5.24 15.43 -4.58
CA VAL A 226 -5.80 16.20 -3.46
C VAL A 226 -4.69 16.97 -2.75
N ALA A 227 -3.55 16.33 -2.44
CA ALA A 227 -2.42 16.99 -1.80
C ALA A 227 -1.85 18.13 -2.66
N ASN A 228 -1.68 17.91 -3.97
CA ASN A 228 -1.22 18.93 -4.91
C ASN A 228 -2.20 20.11 -4.98
N THR A 229 -3.50 19.84 -5.10
CA THR A 229 -4.53 20.89 -5.14
C THR A 229 -4.55 21.71 -3.86
N LEU A 230 -4.45 21.03 -2.72
CA LEU A 230 -4.49 21.67 -1.41
C LEU A 230 -3.21 22.47 -1.13
N SER A 231 -2.06 22.08 -1.70
CA SER A 231 -0.80 22.81 -1.55
C SER A 231 -0.92 24.29 -1.95
N TYR A 232 -1.58 24.58 -3.08
CA TYR A 232 -1.83 25.94 -3.56
C TYR A 232 -2.81 26.74 -2.69
N ASN A 233 -3.63 26.07 -1.87
CA ASN A 233 -4.60 26.74 -1.00
C ASN A 233 -4.06 26.95 0.42
N ILE A 234 -3.08 26.14 0.85
CA ILE A 234 -2.53 26.17 2.21
C ILE A 234 -1.41 27.20 2.35
N THR A 235 -0.58 27.39 1.32
CA THR A 235 0.58 28.27 1.40
C THR A 235 0.73 29.14 0.15
N SER A 236 1.11 30.39 0.36
CA SER A 236 1.51 31.31 -0.72
C SER A 236 3.00 31.22 -1.03
N ASP A 237 3.78 30.47 -0.23
CA ASP A 237 5.20 30.24 -0.49
C ASP A 237 5.38 29.15 -1.55
N THR A 238 6.03 29.52 -2.65
CA THR A 238 6.23 28.64 -3.81
C THR A 238 7.11 27.43 -3.49
N TYR A 239 8.12 27.62 -2.64
CA TYR A 239 9.02 26.53 -2.25
C TYR A 239 8.28 25.47 -1.44
N THR A 240 7.52 25.89 -0.43
CA THR A 240 6.70 24.99 0.40
C THR A 240 5.65 24.25 -0.42
N ALA A 241 4.97 24.94 -1.36
CA ALA A 241 4.00 24.30 -2.24
C ALA A 241 4.65 23.22 -3.12
N GLN A 242 5.82 23.52 -3.72
CA GLN A 242 6.58 22.56 -4.52
C GLN A 242 7.07 21.37 -3.70
N LEU A 243 7.53 21.60 -2.47
CA LEU A 243 7.93 20.55 -1.54
C LEU A 243 6.76 19.59 -1.25
N ILE A 244 5.58 20.13 -0.93
CA ILE A 244 4.35 19.33 -0.73
C ILE A 244 4.04 18.50 -1.98
N GLN A 245 4.18 19.07 -3.18
CA GLN A 245 3.87 18.38 -4.44
C GLN A 245 4.86 17.25 -4.75
N MET A 246 6.15 17.47 -4.50
CA MET A 246 7.16 16.41 -4.59
C MET A 246 6.86 15.27 -3.61
N TYR A 247 6.43 15.60 -2.39
CA TYR A 247 6.06 14.62 -1.36
C TYR A 247 4.77 13.86 -1.64
N ALA A 248 3.76 14.53 -2.18
CA ALA A 248 2.55 13.89 -2.69
C ALA A 248 2.90 12.80 -3.72
N GLY A 249 3.97 13.03 -4.50
CA GLY A 249 4.59 12.10 -5.42
C GLY A 249 4.91 10.72 -4.85
N ILE A 250 5.15 10.57 -3.53
CA ILE A 250 5.42 9.27 -2.89
C ILE A 250 4.29 8.27 -3.19
N THR A 251 3.04 8.70 -3.03
CA THR A 251 1.88 7.80 -3.12
C THR A 251 1.65 7.29 -4.54
N VAL A 252 1.79 8.16 -5.54
CA VAL A 252 1.68 7.78 -6.95
C VAL A 252 2.85 6.91 -7.41
N ASN A 253 4.10 7.26 -7.07
CA ASN A 253 5.26 6.45 -7.47
C ASN A 253 5.20 5.06 -6.82
N SER A 254 4.81 4.98 -5.54
CA SER A 254 4.60 3.71 -4.84
C SER A 254 3.53 2.85 -5.51
N SER A 255 2.41 3.48 -5.90
CA SER A 255 1.33 2.81 -6.60
C SER A 255 1.78 2.24 -7.94
N ALA A 256 2.49 3.04 -8.74
CA ALA A 256 2.99 2.63 -10.05
C ALA A 256 4.07 1.54 -9.93
N ALA A 257 4.87 1.56 -8.86
CA ALA A 257 5.82 0.49 -8.54
C ALA A 257 5.15 -0.79 -8.01
N ALA A 258 3.98 -0.68 -7.38
CA ALA A 258 3.24 -1.81 -6.82
C ALA A 258 2.63 -2.74 -7.88
N ASN A 259 2.48 -2.29 -9.13
CA ASN A 259 1.79 -3.02 -10.21
C ASN A 259 2.22 -4.50 -10.31
N ILE A 260 3.52 -4.77 -10.41
CA ILE A 260 4.04 -6.15 -10.53
C ILE A 260 3.61 -7.04 -9.37
N PHE A 261 3.69 -6.52 -8.14
CA PHE A 261 3.31 -7.25 -6.95
C PHE A 261 1.80 -7.51 -6.94
N VAL A 262 1.01 -6.47 -7.22
CA VAL A 262 -0.45 -6.58 -7.22
C VAL A 262 -0.91 -7.60 -8.26
N PHE A 263 -0.40 -7.55 -9.50
CA PHE A 263 -0.73 -8.54 -10.53
C PHE A 263 -0.24 -9.95 -10.17
N TYR A 264 0.95 -10.08 -9.59
CA TYR A 264 1.48 -11.36 -9.13
C TYR A 264 0.66 -11.98 -8.00
N PHE A 265 0.21 -11.19 -7.03
CA PHE A 265 -0.50 -11.71 -5.86
C PHE A 265 -1.99 -11.95 -6.12
N ILE A 266 -2.63 -11.07 -6.90
CA ILE A 266 -4.08 -11.08 -7.09
C ILE A 266 -4.48 -11.91 -8.31
N ASN A 267 -3.75 -11.83 -9.42
CA ASN A 267 -4.15 -12.47 -10.67
C ASN A 267 -3.37 -13.78 -10.91
N ALA A 268 -4.08 -14.91 -10.75
CA ALA A 268 -3.48 -16.23 -10.90
C ALA A 268 -2.88 -16.50 -12.29
N GLU A 269 -3.42 -15.88 -13.35
CA GLU A 269 -2.90 -16.03 -14.71
C GLU A 269 -1.57 -15.28 -14.86
N TYR A 270 -1.49 -14.03 -14.40
CA TYR A 270 -0.24 -13.26 -14.39
C TYR A 270 0.81 -13.90 -13.51
N ARG A 271 0.44 -14.38 -12.32
CA ARG A 271 1.33 -15.14 -11.42
C ARG A 271 1.93 -16.36 -12.12
N GLY A 272 1.12 -17.12 -12.85
CA GLY A 272 1.58 -18.29 -13.59
C GLY A 272 2.58 -17.91 -14.69
N ALA A 273 2.27 -16.88 -15.46
CA ALA A 273 3.14 -16.39 -16.52
C ALA A 273 4.47 -15.79 -15.99
N ILE A 274 4.42 -15.08 -14.87
CA ILE A 274 5.62 -14.55 -14.18
C ILE A 274 6.50 -15.71 -13.69
N ARG A 275 5.91 -16.73 -13.03
CA ARG A 275 6.67 -17.92 -12.59
C ARG A 275 7.32 -18.66 -13.74
N LEU A 276 6.62 -18.78 -14.86
CA LEU A 276 7.16 -19.39 -16.08
C LEU A 276 8.34 -18.57 -16.62
N LEU A 277 8.23 -17.24 -16.63
CA LEU A 277 9.32 -16.35 -17.05
C LEU A 277 10.60 -16.54 -16.22
N PHE A 278 10.46 -16.78 -14.91
CA PHE A 278 11.57 -17.01 -13.99
C PHE A 278 11.93 -18.49 -13.79
N GLY A 279 11.36 -19.43 -14.57
CA GLY A 279 11.67 -20.86 -14.46
C GLY A 279 11.22 -21.54 -13.15
N ILE A 280 10.31 -20.92 -12.39
CA ILE A 280 9.83 -21.45 -11.11
C ILE A 280 8.74 -22.50 -11.38
N LYS A 281 9.01 -23.78 -11.08
CA LYS A 281 8.02 -24.88 -11.25
C LYS A 281 6.75 -24.60 -10.44
N ALA A 282 5.60 -24.65 -11.11
CA ALA A 282 4.30 -24.49 -10.48
C ALA A 282 3.94 -25.73 -9.64
N GLY A 283 3.77 -25.56 -8.33
CA GLY A 283 3.12 -26.58 -7.51
C GLY A 283 1.69 -26.78 -7.98
N THR A 284 1.35 -28.04 -8.30
CA THR A 284 0.00 -28.51 -8.64
C THR A 284 -0.97 -28.20 -7.51
N GLY A 285 -1.88 -27.25 -7.72
CA GLY A 285 -3.01 -26.98 -6.84
C GLY A 285 -4.31 -27.15 -7.64
N PRO A 286 -5.34 -27.82 -7.09
CA PRO A 286 -6.50 -28.27 -7.86
C PRO A 286 -7.36 -27.11 -8.34
N MET A 287 -7.76 -27.23 -9.61
CA MET A 287 -8.79 -26.45 -10.31
C MET A 287 -10.15 -26.95 -9.81
N PHE A 288 -11.04 -26.07 -9.33
CA PHE A 288 -12.38 -26.48 -8.87
C PHE A 288 -13.50 -25.76 -9.62
N GLU A 289 -14.44 -26.58 -10.08
CA GLU A 289 -15.67 -26.27 -10.80
C GLU A 289 -16.72 -25.52 -9.96
N ALA A 290 -17.64 -24.89 -10.69
CA ALA A 290 -18.71 -24.05 -10.16
C ALA A 290 -20.02 -24.83 -10.00
N SER A 291 -20.81 -24.48 -8.99
CA SER A 291 -22.25 -24.77 -8.95
C SER A 291 -23.03 -23.57 -8.37
N SER A 292 -24.30 -23.52 -8.73
CA SER A 292 -25.14 -22.34 -8.92
C SER A 292 -26.17 -22.03 -7.80
N THR A 293 -26.77 -20.84 -7.93
CA THR A 293 -28.13 -20.38 -7.51
C THR A 293 -28.41 -19.64 -6.18
N MET A 294 -28.91 -18.39 -6.36
CA MET A 294 -30.07 -17.66 -5.77
C MET A 294 -30.04 -17.02 -4.35
N VAL A 295 -29.71 -15.71 -4.36
CA VAL A 295 -30.38 -14.48 -3.81
C VAL A 295 -31.40 -14.53 -2.65
N THR A 296 -31.22 -13.65 -1.65
CA THR A 296 -32.29 -12.74 -1.12
C THR A 296 -31.73 -11.48 -0.39
N LYS A 297 -32.48 -10.38 -0.46
CA LYS A 297 -32.19 -8.96 -0.08
C LYS A 297 -32.29 -8.68 1.43
N VAL A 298 -31.57 -7.66 1.94
CA VAL A 298 -31.95 -6.85 3.13
C VAL A 298 -31.62 -5.35 2.92
N LYS A 299 -32.47 -4.49 3.50
CA LYS A 299 -32.68 -3.03 3.36
C LYS A 299 -31.58 -2.13 3.96
N LYS A 300 -31.58 -0.88 3.48
CA LYS A 300 -30.84 0.31 3.95
C LYS A 300 -31.44 0.92 5.23
N GLY A 301 -30.60 1.64 5.98
CA GLY A 301 -30.96 2.77 6.84
C GLY A 301 -29.69 3.49 7.32
N ALA A 302 -29.50 4.74 6.90
CA ALA A 302 -28.55 5.69 7.50
C ALA A 302 -28.99 7.11 7.13
N ASP A 303 -29.28 7.92 8.14
CA ASP A 303 -29.46 9.37 8.01
C ASP A 303 -28.14 10.09 8.38
N PRO A 304 -27.84 11.25 7.80
CA PRO A 304 -26.56 11.95 7.96
C PRO A 304 -26.61 12.97 9.11
N ILE A 305 -25.49 13.14 9.81
CA ILE A 305 -25.25 14.31 10.67
C ILE A 305 -24.22 15.20 9.98
N SER A 306 -24.63 16.44 9.76
CA SER A 306 -23.87 17.59 9.28
C SER A 306 -23.01 18.15 10.41
N GLU A 307 -21.75 18.49 10.13
CA GLU A 307 -21.00 19.42 10.98
C GLU A 307 -20.47 20.61 10.17
N SER A 308 -20.95 21.78 10.59
CA SER A 308 -20.56 23.11 10.14
C SER A 308 -19.17 23.50 10.64
N GLY A 309 -18.40 24.17 9.79
CA GLY A 309 -17.05 24.61 10.08
C GLY A 309 -16.93 25.62 11.23
N LYS A 310 -15.80 25.52 11.94
CA LYS A 310 -15.21 26.63 12.70
C LYS A 310 -13.69 26.48 12.71
N LYS A 311 -12.99 27.42 12.08
CA LYS A 311 -11.52 27.59 12.13
C LYS A 311 -11.09 27.67 13.61
N ARG A 312 -10.29 26.72 14.08
CA ARG A 312 -9.67 26.77 15.41
C ARG A 312 -8.15 26.87 15.23
N THR A 313 -7.60 27.97 15.71
CA THR A 313 -6.16 28.24 15.86
C THR A 313 -5.56 27.21 16.82
N ASN A 314 -4.52 26.48 16.39
CA ASN A 314 -3.94 25.36 17.13
C ASN A 314 -2.76 25.82 18.01
N THR A 315 -2.88 25.62 19.32
CA THR A 315 -1.77 25.70 20.29
C THR A 315 -1.17 24.31 20.55
N VAL A 316 0.11 24.24 20.93
CA VAL A 316 0.95 23.03 21.07
C VAL A 316 0.36 21.91 21.95
N SER A 317 -0.34 22.28 23.04
CA SER A 317 -1.06 21.32 23.91
C SER A 317 -2.13 20.51 23.16
N ASN A 318 -2.71 21.05 22.08
CA ASN A 318 -3.76 20.36 21.31
C ASN A 318 -3.22 19.19 20.47
N CYS A 319 -1.93 19.18 20.07
CA CYS A 319 -1.39 18.11 19.22
C CYS A 319 -1.33 16.76 19.94
N TYR A 320 -0.92 16.72 21.21
CA TYR A 320 -0.86 15.48 21.99
C TYR A 320 -2.25 14.83 22.12
N PHE A 321 -3.27 15.64 22.39
CA PHE A 321 -4.65 15.16 22.47
C PHE A 321 -5.24 14.76 21.10
N GLN A 322 -4.89 15.46 20.02
CA GLN A 322 -5.29 15.09 18.66
C GLN A 322 -4.64 13.77 18.20
N LEU A 323 -3.41 13.50 18.64
CA LEU A 323 -2.64 12.30 18.28
C LEU A 323 -2.81 11.16 19.28
N PHE A 324 -3.62 11.31 20.32
CA PHE A 324 -3.79 10.32 21.37
C PHE A 324 -4.15 8.92 20.82
N ILE A 325 -5.15 8.84 19.93
CA ILE A 325 -5.57 7.58 19.32
C ILE A 325 -4.46 6.97 18.43
N PRO A 326 -3.85 7.72 17.48
CA PRO A 326 -2.69 7.24 16.73
C PRO A 326 -1.53 6.75 17.61
N LEU A 327 -1.22 7.45 18.70
CA LEU A 327 -0.14 7.10 19.63
C LEU A 327 -0.41 5.82 20.41
N LEU A 328 -1.65 5.58 20.84
CA LEU A 328 -2.05 4.29 21.42
C LEU A 328 -1.83 3.14 20.42
N GLY A 329 -2.21 3.34 19.15
CA GLY A 329 -1.99 2.36 18.09
C GLY A 329 -0.50 2.09 17.83
N LEU A 330 0.31 3.16 17.79
CA LEU A 330 1.75 3.09 17.58
C LEU A 330 2.46 2.30 18.69
N THR A 331 2.19 2.67 19.94
CA THR A 331 2.84 2.09 21.13
C THR A 331 2.34 0.69 21.45
N GLY A 332 1.09 0.35 21.09
CA GLY A 332 0.50 -0.95 21.36
C GLY A 332 0.89 -2.06 20.38
N ALA A 333 1.23 -1.72 19.13
CA ALA A 333 1.41 -2.71 18.07
C ALA A 333 2.49 -3.76 18.38
N GLY A 334 3.69 -3.33 18.77
CA GLY A 334 4.82 -4.22 19.08
C GLY A 334 4.53 -5.19 20.23
N PRO A 335 4.16 -4.69 21.43
CA PRO A 335 3.80 -5.52 22.58
C PRO A 335 2.69 -6.54 22.29
N LEU A 336 1.66 -6.15 21.52
CA LEU A 336 0.57 -7.06 21.15
C LEU A 336 1.05 -8.17 20.22
N ILE A 337 1.92 -7.87 19.26
CA ILE A 337 2.52 -8.88 18.38
C ILE A 337 3.39 -9.86 19.16
N LEU A 338 4.15 -9.35 20.15
CA LEU A 338 4.93 -10.19 21.06
C LEU A 338 4.03 -11.10 21.89
N ALA A 339 2.95 -10.56 22.47
CA ALA A 339 1.97 -11.34 23.22
C ALA A 339 1.33 -12.44 22.35
N MET A 340 1.01 -12.15 21.09
CA MET A 340 0.54 -13.16 20.13
C MET A 340 1.61 -14.24 19.87
N GLY A 341 2.89 -13.86 19.76
CA GLY A 341 3.99 -14.81 19.61
C GLY A 341 4.15 -15.74 20.82
N VAL A 342 4.04 -15.19 22.02
CA VAL A 342 4.10 -15.94 23.29
C VAL A 342 2.91 -16.91 23.39
N ASP A 343 1.70 -16.48 23.04
CA ASP A 343 0.53 -17.36 22.95
C ASP A 343 0.78 -18.55 22.02
N ARG A 344 1.33 -18.32 20.81
CA ARG A 344 1.70 -19.42 19.89
C ARG A 344 2.78 -20.33 20.46
N LEU A 345 3.76 -19.78 21.20
CA LEU A 345 4.80 -20.56 21.86
C LEU A 345 4.24 -21.45 22.96
N ILE A 346 3.33 -20.94 23.79
CA ILE A 346 2.64 -21.71 24.82
C ILE A 346 1.81 -22.82 24.18
N ALA A 347 1.09 -22.52 23.09
CA ALA A 347 0.28 -23.49 22.36
C ALA A 347 1.10 -24.68 21.81
N VAL A 348 2.32 -24.43 21.33
CA VAL A 348 3.20 -25.48 20.78
C VAL A 348 3.93 -26.24 21.89
N LYS A 349 4.41 -25.55 22.93
CA LYS A 349 5.23 -26.16 24.00
C LYS A 349 4.39 -26.90 25.05
N PHE A 350 3.19 -26.41 25.34
CA PHE A 350 2.30 -26.93 26.39
C PHE A 350 0.86 -27.12 25.88
N PRO A 351 0.62 -28.03 24.92
CA PRO A 351 -0.68 -28.15 24.25
C PRO A 351 -1.84 -28.54 25.19
N THR A 352 -1.59 -29.39 26.18
CA THR A 352 -2.59 -29.79 27.20
C THR A 352 -2.98 -28.64 28.11
N LYS A 353 -1.99 -27.86 28.59
CA LYS A 353 -2.23 -26.69 29.43
C LYS A 353 -2.90 -25.55 28.64
N TYR A 354 -2.50 -25.37 27.39
CA TYR A 354 -3.13 -24.40 26.48
C TYR A 354 -4.62 -24.70 26.27
N ARG A 355 -4.99 -25.97 26.18
CA ARG A 355 -6.41 -26.39 26.08
C ARG A 355 -7.21 -25.98 27.32
N GLN A 356 -6.67 -26.18 28.52
CA GLN A 356 -7.29 -25.71 29.78
C GLN A 356 -7.44 -24.18 29.80
N TYR A 357 -6.44 -23.45 29.32
CA TYR A 357 -6.55 -21.98 29.20
C TYR A 357 -7.60 -21.52 28.19
N THR A 358 -7.96 -22.37 27.22
CA THR A 358 -9.00 -22.08 26.23
C THR A 358 -10.41 -22.22 26.83
N GLU A 359 -10.56 -22.91 27.96
CA GLU A 359 -11.84 -23.06 28.68
C GLU A 359 -12.21 -21.77 29.45
N GLU A 360 -11.21 -21.04 29.97
CA GLU A 360 -11.38 -19.72 30.59
C GLU A 360 -10.62 -18.61 29.81
N PRO A 361 -11.04 -18.29 28.57
CA PRO A 361 -10.27 -17.42 27.68
C PRO A 361 -10.10 -16.00 28.23
N ARG A 362 -11.03 -15.52 29.07
CA ARG A 362 -10.98 -14.16 29.64
C ARG A 362 -9.75 -13.93 30.50
N LYS A 363 -9.47 -14.83 31.46
CA LYS A 363 -8.32 -14.67 32.37
C LYS A 363 -6.99 -14.80 31.63
N TYR A 364 -6.92 -15.75 30.68
CA TYR A 364 -5.73 -15.97 29.86
C TYR A 364 -5.42 -14.78 28.95
N VAL A 365 -6.44 -14.20 28.31
CA VAL A 365 -6.27 -13.00 27.47
C VAL A 365 -5.90 -11.79 28.33
N MET A 366 -6.55 -11.58 29.49
CA MET A 366 -6.17 -10.48 30.39
C MET A 366 -4.71 -10.57 30.83
N PHE A 367 -4.20 -11.77 31.13
CA PHE A 367 -2.79 -11.99 31.43
C PHE A 367 -1.86 -11.54 30.29
N HIS A 368 -2.20 -11.86 29.03
CA HIS A 368 -1.42 -11.43 27.86
C HIS A 368 -1.50 -9.93 27.59
N LEU A 369 -2.54 -9.25 28.07
CA LEU A 369 -2.72 -7.81 27.91
C LEU A 369 -2.01 -6.97 28.98
N ILE A 370 -1.56 -7.55 30.09
CA ILE A 370 -0.86 -6.82 31.17
C ILE A 370 0.35 -6.05 30.62
N PHE A 371 1.26 -6.75 29.93
CA PHE A 371 2.47 -6.12 29.39
C PHE A 371 2.17 -5.04 28.34
N PRO A 372 1.32 -5.28 27.31
CA PRO A 372 0.90 -4.23 26.37
C PRO A 372 0.30 -3.00 27.05
N VAL A 373 -0.62 -3.18 28.01
CA VAL A 373 -1.29 -2.05 28.67
C VAL A 373 -0.30 -1.23 29.51
N LEU A 374 0.58 -1.90 30.26
CA LEU A 374 1.61 -1.21 31.04
C LEU A 374 2.57 -0.44 30.14
N TYR A 375 3.05 -1.05 29.04
CA TYR A 375 3.97 -0.40 28.12
C TYR A 375 3.36 0.83 27.42
N ILE A 376 2.11 0.71 26.94
CA ILE A 376 1.36 1.83 26.37
C ILE A 376 1.23 2.94 27.42
N GLY A 377 0.82 2.60 28.65
CA GLY A 377 0.69 3.54 29.75
C GLY A 377 2.00 4.27 30.06
N SER A 378 3.13 3.57 30.10
CA SER A 378 4.45 4.16 30.32
C SER A 378 4.85 5.13 29.19
N CYS A 379 4.68 4.74 27.93
CA CYS A 379 5.02 5.60 26.79
C CYS A 379 4.14 6.86 26.75
N MET A 380 2.84 6.70 26.99
CA MET A 380 1.89 7.82 27.02
C MET A 380 2.10 8.71 28.25
N GLY A 381 2.39 8.15 29.42
CA GLY A 381 2.74 8.92 30.62
C GLY A 381 3.98 9.77 30.38
N TYR A 382 5.03 9.16 29.86
CA TYR A 382 6.29 9.85 29.61
C TYR A 382 6.18 10.90 28.50
N GLY A 383 5.42 10.60 27.43
CA GLY A 383 5.10 11.58 26.37
C GLY A 383 4.28 12.76 26.88
N TYR A 384 3.37 12.55 27.84
CA TYR A 384 2.60 13.63 28.45
C TYR A 384 3.45 14.53 29.37
N GLU A 385 4.40 13.96 30.11
CA GLU A 385 5.32 14.71 30.97
C GLU A 385 6.32 15.53 30.17
N THR A 386 6.83 14.98 29.06
CA THR A 386 7.84 15.60 28.19
C THR A 386 7.25 16.42 27.04
N LYS A 387 5.91 16.60 27.01
CA LYS A 387 5.25 17.35 25.95
C LYS A 387 5.80 18.78 25.86
N LEU A 388 6.00 19.25 24.63
CA LEU A 388 6.42 20.63 24.39
C LEU A 388 5.34 21.60 24.88
N THR A 389 5.67 22.48 25.82
CA THR A 389 4.72 23.45 26.41
C THR A 389 4.94 24.88 25.96
N ASP A 390 5.98 25.16 25.16
CA ASP A 390 6.30 26.51 24.71
C ASP A 390 5.22 27.05 23.75
N PRO A 391 4.43 28.06 24.16
CA PRO A 391 3.36 28.62 23.34
C PRO A 391 3.86 29.42 22.11
N LYS A 392 5.17 29.70 22.01
CA LYS A 392 5.78 30.41 20.88
C LYS A 392 6.19 29.49 19.73
N VAL A 393 6.23 28.18 19.96
CA VAL A 393 6.69 27.20 18.96
C VAL A 393 5.47 26.61 18.23
N GLN A 394 5.22 27.02 16.99
CA GLN A 394 4.16 26.43 16.17
C GLN A 394 4.69 25.17 15.47
N ILE A 395 4.08 24.01 15.75
CA ILE A 395 4.43 22.73 15.10
C ILE A 395 3.21 22.11 14.40
N THR A 396 3.48 21.42 13.29
CA THR A 396 2.48 20.59 12.61
C THR A 396 2.35 19.27 13.36
N CYS A 397 1.15 18.86 13.76
CA CYS A 397 0.97 17.63 14.54
C CYS A 397 1.32 16.39 13.68
N ALA A 398 2.42 15.70 14.00
CA ALA A 398 2.80 14.43 13.42
C ALA A 398 3.08 13.39 14.51
N VAL A 399 2.92 12.11 14.20
CA VAL A 399 3.02 11.02 15.19
C VAL A 399 4.34 11.03 16.00
N PRO A 400 5.53 11.24 15.41
CA PRO A 400 6.78 11.35 16.18
C PRO A 400 6.79 12.52 17.16
N LEU A 401 6.13 13.64 16.81
CA LEU A 401 6.03 14.84 17.63
C LEU A 401 5.10 14.67 18.84
N GLY A 402 4.25 13.64 18.82
CA GLY A 402 3.41 13.26 19.95
C GLY A 402 4.19 12.68 21.14
N LEU A 403 5.42 12.19 20.93
CA LEU A 403 6.31 11.69 21.97
C LEU A 403 7.60 12.51 21.98
N TRP A 404 7.53 13.83 22.15
CA TRP A 404 8.69 14.72 21.95
C TRP A 404 9.96 14.32 22.72
N GLY A 405 11.12 14.49 22.08
CA GLY A 405 12.44 14.38 22.71
C GLY A 405 12.75 13.00 23.29
N ALA A 406 13.05 12.96 24.59
CA ALA A 406 13.45 11.74 25.30
C ALA A 406 12.37 10.64 25.28
N ALA A 407 11.08 11.01 25.20
CA ALA A 407 10.00 10.04 25.08
C ALA A 407 10.03 9.28 23.74
N PHE A 408 10.36 9.94 22.63
CA PHE A 408 10.49 9.26 21.32
C PHE A 408 11.70 8.34 21.30
N GLN A 409 12.81 8.76 21.92
CA GLN A 409 14.01 7.94 22.05
C GLN A 409 13.73 6.70 22.90
N PHE A 410 13.10 6.86 24.05
CA PHE A 410 12.65 5.75 24.89
C PHE A 410 11.77 4.78 24.11
N PHE A 411 10.76 5.29 23.41
CA PHE A 411 9.89 4.47 22.54
C PHE A 411 10.69 3.73 21.47
N THR A 412 11.61 4.41 20.78
CA THR A 412 12.41 3.84 19.68
C THR A 412 13.30 2.69 20.18
N TYR A 413 14.05 2.89 21.26
CA TYR A 413 14.96 1.87 21.80
C TYR A 413 14.20 0.67 22.39
N THR A 414 13.16 0.93 23.17
CA THR A 414 12.35 -0.15 23.75
C THR A 414 11.57 -0.91 22.69
N SER A 415 11.08 -0.24 21.63
CA SER A 415 10.48 -0.89 20.46
C SER A 415 11.46 -1.79 19.73
N ALA A 416 12.72 -1.36 19.54
CA ALA A 416 13.77 -2.17 18.93
C ALA A 416 13.94 -3.50 19.68
N LEU A 417 14.00 -3.44 21.02
CA LEU A 417 14.10 -4.62 21.88
C LEU A 417 12.87 -5.52 21.75
N ILE A 418 11.66 -4.95 21.76
CA ILE A 418 10.41 -5.70 21.58
C ILE A 418 10.41 -6.45 20.24
N TYR A 419 10.80 -5.80 19.13
CA TYR A 419 10.83 -6.46 17.83
C TYR A 419 11.93 -7.52 17.72
N ALA A 420 13.07 -7.36 18.39
CA ALA A 420 14.08 -8.41 18.51
C ALA A 420 13.51 -9.64 19.25
N LEU A 421 12.78 -9.43 20.36
CA LEU A 421 12.09 -10.50 21.07
C LEU A 421 11.02 -11.18 20.22
N VAL A 422 10.25 -10.41 19.43
CA VAL A 422 9.27 -10.96 18.47
C VAL A 422 9.96 -11.93 17.52
N VAL A 423 11.09 -11.54 16.91
CA VAL A 423 11.83 -12.42 15.99
C VAL A 423 12.28 -13.70 16.69
N ILE A 424 12.86 -13.59 17.89
CA ILE A 424 13.32 -14.75 18.66
C ILE A 424 12.17 -15.71 18.98
N VAL A 425 11.04 -15.18 19.47
CA VAL A 425 9.86 -15.99 19.81
C VAL A 425 9.31 -16.67 18.57
N TYR A 426 9.08 -15.94 17.47
CA TYR A 426 8.54 -16.53 16.24
C TYR A 426 9.47 -17.55 15.59
N LEU A 427 10.79 -17.32 15.65
CA LEU A 427 11.79 -18.30 15.19
C LEU A 427 11.75 -19.58 16.04
N THR A 428 11.66 -19.43 17.36
CA THR A 428 11.52 -20.55 18.29
C THR A 428 10.26 -21.36 18.00
N VAL A 429 9.13 -20.68 17.81
CA VAL A 429 7.87 -21.35 17.43
C VAL A 429 8.01 -22.05 16.08
N TYR A 430 8.62 -21.43 15.08
CA TYR A 430 8.85 -22.04 13.77
C TYR A 430 9.66 -23.34 13.86
N ILE A 431 10.74 -23.35 14.64
CA ILE A 431 11.59 -24.53 14.86
C ILE A 431 10.79 -25.65 15.54
N LEU A 432 10.07 -25.34 16.62
CA LEU A 432 9.23 -26.31 17.34
C LEU A 432 8.05 -26.81 16.49
N LEU A 433 7.52 -25.98 15.61
CA LEU A 433 6.44 -26.34 14.69
C LEU A 433 6.92 -27.30 13.60
N LYS A 434 8.19 -27.19 13.18
CA LYS A 434 8.83 -28.09 12.21
C LYS A 434 9.08 -29.48 12.80
N SER A 435 9.43 -29.56 14.09
CA SER A 435 9.65 -30.84 14.79
C SER A 435 8.36 -31.45 15.36
N SER A 436 7.27 -30.71 15.46
CA SER A 436 6.00 -31.21 16.02
C SER A 436 5.04 -31.80 14.97
N SER A 437 4.25 -32.78 15.43
CA SER A 437 3.10 -33.38 14.73
C SER A 437 1.86 -32.46 14.72
N ALA A 438 2.06 -31.13 14.72
CA ALA A 438 0.97 -30.16 14.69
C ALA A 438 0.12 -30.28 13.40
N SER A 439 -1.19 -30.01 13.52
CA SER A 439 -2.14 -30.14 12.42
C SER A 439 -1.80 -29.22 11.25
N ALA A 440 -2.09 -29.65 10.02
CA ALA A 440 -1.88 -28.85 8.81
C ALA A 440 -2.60 -27.49 8.87
N ARG A 441 -3.76 -27.44 9.53
CA ARG A 441 -4.53 -26.23 9.81
C ARG A 441 -3.73 -25.24 10.67
N PHE A 442 -3.21 -25.69 11.81
CA PHE A 442 -2.39 -24.87 12.71
C PHE A 442 -1.11 -24.37 12.01
N LYS A 443 -0.45 -25.23 11.22
CA LYS A 443 0.73 -24.86 10.42
C LYS A 443 0.41 -23.79 9.36
N SER A 444 -0.75 -23.85 8.72
CA SER A 444 -1.20 -22.84 7.75
C SER A 444 -1.50 -21.48 8.40
N VAL A 445 -2.20 -21.48 9.53
CA VAL A 445 -2.49 -20.26 10.31
C VAL A 445 -1.19 -19.63 10.80
N PHE A 446 -0.28 -20.41 11.38
CA PHE A 446 1.02 -19.90 11.84
C PHE A 446 1.87 -19.34 10.69
N LYS A 447 1.86 -19.97 9.51
CA LYS A 447 2.53 -19.44 8.31
C LYS A 447 1.98 -18.08 7.90
N SER A 448 0.65 -17.89 7.98
CA SER A 448 0.02 -16.58 7.67
C SER A 448 0.49 -15.49 8.63
N ILE A 449 0.47 -15.78 9.93
CA ILE A 449 0.86 -14.84 10.98
C ILE A 449 2.36 -14.54 10.90
N SER A 450 3.20 -15.56 10.65
CA SER A 450 4.66 -15.38 10.54
C SER A 450 5.05 -14.49 9.37
N ILE A 451 4.35 -14.56 8.23
CA ILE A 451 4.59 -13.68 7.09
C ILE A 451 4.15 -12.26 7.39
N THR A 452 2.98 -12.06 8.01
CA THR A 452 2.53 -10.74 8.47
C THR A 452 3.53 -10.13 9.45
N VAL A 453 3.97 -10.91 10.44
CA VAL A 453 4.95 -10.48 11.44
C VAL A 453 6.30 -10.17 10.78
N GLY A 454 6.73 -10.93 9.78
CA GLY A 454 7.94 -10.63 9.02
C GLY A 454 7.89 -9.27 8.31
N LEU A 455 6.76 -8.93 7.67
CA LEU A 455 6.56 -7.63 7.03
C LEU A 455 6.52 -6.48 8.04
N VAL A 456 5.85 -6.69 9.17
CA VAL A 456 5.77 -5.72 10.27
C VAL A 456 7.14 -5.50 10.91
N VAL A 457 7.86 -6.57 11.25
CA VAL A 457 9.24 -6.49 11.76
C VAL A 457 10.14 -5.76 10.77
N PHE A 458 10.05 -6.07 9.47
CA PHE A 458 10.84 -5.37 8.46
C PHE A 458 10.55 -3.86 8.46
N GLY A 459 9.27 -3.46 8.42
CA GLY A 459 8.88 -2.06 8.47
C GLY A 459 9.38 -1.36 9.75
N TRP A 460 9.24 -2.00 10.91
CA TRP A 460 9.70 -1.43 12.17
C TRP A 460 11.21 -1.38 12.32
N VAL A 461 11.94 -2.39 11.86
CA VAL A 461 13.42 -2.37 11.86
C VAL A 461 13.94 -1.25 10.97
N THR A 462 13.39 -1.10 9.74
CA THR A 462 13.74 0.03 8.86
C THR A 462 13.47 1.37 9.53
N THR A 463 12.33 1.48 10.24
CA THR A 463 11.94 2.71 10.94
C THR A 463 12.85 3.03 12.11
N THR A 464 13.13 2.05 12.97
CA THR A 464 14.00 2.23 14.13
C THR A 464 15.42 2.58 13.69
N VAL A 465 15.96 1.89 12.68
CA VAL A 465 17.30 2.20 12.16
C VAL A 465 17.33 3.62 11.59
N ALA A 466 16.33 4.03 10.81
CA ALA A 466 16.24 5.39 10.28
C ALA A 466 16.11 6.43 11.40
N ASN A 467 15.34 6.15 12.46
CA ASN A 467 15.20 7.04 13.61
C ASN A 467 16.51 7.14 14.42
N THR A 468 17.19 6.04 14.68
CA THR A 468 18.48 6.05 15.40
C THR A 468 19.54 6.80 14.59
N LEU A 469 19.62 6.54 13.28
CA LEU A 469 20.52 7.28 12.40
C LEU A 469 20.16 8.76 12.31
N SER A 470 18.88 9.14 12.46
CA SER A 470 18.48 10.55 12.44
C SER A 470 19.17 11.38 13.53
N TYR A 471 19.43 10.79 14.70
CA TYR A 471 20.13 11.46 15.81
C TYR A 471 21.64 11.52 15.62
N GLU A 472 22.22 10.55 14.91
CA GLU A 472 23.66 10.45 14.67
C GLU A 472 24.10 11.29 13.45
N VAL A 473 23.21 11.43 12.45
CA VAL A 473 23.53 12.07 11.16
C VAL A 473 23.36 13.59 11.22
N THR A 474 22.55 14.13 12.13
CA THR A 474 22.28 15.56 12.19
C THR A 474 22.07 16.07 13.62
N SER A 475 22.69 17.20 13.94
CA SER A 475 22.41 17.98 15.16
C SER A 475 21.22 18.94 15.01
N ASP A 476 20.67 19.06 13.80
CA ASP A 476 19.49 19.87 13.51
C ASP A 476 18.20 19.10 13.85
N GLU A 477 17.48 19.61 14.84
CA GLU A 477 16.25 19.04 15.40
C GLU A 477 15.13 18.96 14.36
N PHE A 478 15.02 19.93 13.46
CA PHE A 478 14.01 19.91 12.40
C PHE A 478 14.28 18.78 11.40
N LEU A 479 15.53 18.60 10.98
CA LEU A 479 15.89 17.51 10.07
C LEU A 479 15.70 16.13 10.72
N ALA A 480 16.02 15.99 12.01
CA ALA A 480 15.77 14.75 12.74
C ALA A 480 14.27 14.40 12.73
N ILE A 481 13.39 15.37 13.00
CA ILE A 481 11.93 15.21 12.95
C ILE A 481 11.47 14.78 11.55
N VAL A 482 11.99 15.42 10.51
CA VAL A 482 11.65 15.11 9.11
C VAL A 482 12.05 13.67 8.76
N ILE A 483 13.25 13.22 9.11
CA ILE A 483 13.70 11.83 8.90
C ILE A 483 12.78 10.85 9.64
N GLN A 484 12.40 11.17 10.87
CA GLN A 484 11.52 10.32 11.69
C GLN A 484 10.10 10.20 11.10
N MET A 485 9.59 11.26 10.48
CA MET A 485 8.32 11.20 9.75
C MET A 485 8.40 10.27 8.54
N TYR A 486 9.50 10.27 7.79
CA TYR A 486 9.70 9.38 6.64
C TYR A 486 9.96 7.93 7.03
N ALA A 487 10.68 7.70 8.12
CA ALA A 487 10.89 6.37 8.68
C ALA A 487 9.54 5.64 8.84
N GLY A 488 8.53 6.36 9.34
CA GLY A 488 7.17 5.86 9.54
C GLY A 488 6.43 5.39 8.27
N VAL A 489 6.86 5.74 7.06
CA VAL A 489 6.23 5.25 5.81
C VAL A 489 6.32 3.72 5.72
N SER A 490 7.45 3.14 6.12
CA SER A 490 7.66 1.69 6.07
C SER A 490 6.74 0.93 7.04
N VAL A 491 6.50 1.46 8.25
CA VAL A 491 5.50 0.92 9.19
C VAL A 491 4.09 1.03 8.64
N ASN A 492 3.72 2.16 8.02
CA ASN A 492 2.39 2.36 7.46
C ASN A 492 2.11 1.39 6.29
N LEU A 493 3.10 1.14 5.44
CA LEU A 493 3.03 0.11 4.40
C LEU A 493 2.87 -1.30 5.00
N ALA A 494 3.61 -1.61 6.07
CA ALA A 494 3.45 -2.89 6.75
C ALA A 494 2.07 -3.04 7.41
N ALA A 495 1.56 -2.00 8.08
CA ALA A 495 0.25 -2.00 8.73
C ALA A 495 -0.90 -2.19 7.73
N THR A 496 -0.81 -1.57 6.55
CA THR A 496 -1.81 -1.71 5.49
C THR A 496 -1.76 -3.08 4.80
N SER A 497 -0.64 -3.80 4.89
CA SER A 497 -0.48 -5.14 4.28
C SER A 497 -1.31 -6.24 4.94
N ASN A 498 -1.69 -6.07 6.21
CA ASN A 498 -2.30 -7.11 7.05
C ASN A 498 -3.55 -7.75 6.42
N VAL A 499 -4.45 -6.94 5.87
CA VAL A 499 -5.70 -7.43 5.25
C VAL A 499 -5.42 -8.32 4.04
N PHE A 500 -4.39 -8.00 3.26
CA PHE A 500 -4.00 -8.76 2.08
C PHE A 500 -3.35 -10.09 2.46
N VAL A 501 -2.48 -10.09 3.47
CA VAL A 501 -1.80 -11.31 3.95
C VAL A 501 -2.81 -12.30 4.56
N PHE A 502 -3.73 -11.81 5.39
CA PHE A 502 -4.77 -12.67 5.98
C PHE A 502 -5.70 -13.25 4.93
N TYR A 503 -6.11 -12.45 3.94
CA TYR A 503 -6.90 -12.93 2.81
C TYR A 503 -6.14 -13.98 1.99
N TRP A 504 -4.84 -13.81 1.78
CA TRP A 504 -4.07 -14.66 0.88
C TRP A 504 -3.65 -16.00 1.48
N ILE A 505 -3.35 -16.06 2.77
CA ILE A 505 -2.76 -17.27 3.36
C ILE A 505 -3.79 -18.05 4.16
N ASN A 506 -4.67 -17.36 4.88
CA ASN A 506 -5.59 -18.01 5.79
C ASN A 506 -6.97 -18.18 5.14
N SER A 507 -7.30 -19.42 4.78
CA SER A 507 -8.58 -19.76 4.17
C SER A 507 -9.78 -19.36 5.03
N GLU A 508 -9.68 -19.41 6.36
CA GLU A 508 -10.79 -19.04 7.25
C GLU A 508 -11.03 -17.54 7.27
N TYR A 509 -9.97 -16.74 7.45
CA TYR A 509 -10.10 -15.29 7.32
C TYR A 509 -10.56 -14.88 5.93
N ARG A 510 -10.09 -15.55 4.89
CA ARG A 510 -10.57 -15.33 3.51
C ARG A 510 -12.08 -15.55 3.41
N GLU A 511 -12.60 -16.63 3.98
CA GLU A 511 -14.04 -16.93 3.95
C GLU A 511 -14.86 -15.96 4.80
N VAL A 512 -14.36 -15.50 5.94
CA VAL A 512 -15.01 -14.46 6.76
C VAL A 512 -14.99 -13.10 6.07
N ILE A 513 -13.84 -12.67 5.53
CA ILE A 513 -13.71 -11.44 4.74
C ILE A 513 -14.65 -11.49 3.54
N LYS A 514 -14.72 -12.64 2.85
CA LYS A 514 -15.71 -12.88 1.82
C LYS A 514 -17.13 -12.70 2.35
N SER A 515 -17.49 -13.32 3.46
CA SER A 515 -18.81 -13.19 4.09
C SER A 515 -19.17 -11.72 4.43
N ILE A 516 -18.25 -10.98 5.05
CA ILE A 516 -18.41 -9.56 5.41
C ILE A 516 -18.61 -8.70 4.16
N LEU A 517 -17.86 -8.99 3.09
CA LEU A 517 -17.99 -8.31 1.79
C LEU A 517 -19.22 -8.78 0.97
N GLY A 518 -20.13 -9.55 1.58
CA GLY A 518 -21.34 -10.06 0.93
C GLY A 518 -21.10 -11.21 -0.07
N LEU A 519 -19.90 -11.78 -0.06
CA LEU A 519 -19.51 -12.98 -0.82
C LEU A 519 -19.81 -14.23 0.03
N LYS A 520 -21.09 -14.49 0.37
CA LYS A 520 -21.46 -15.71 1.12
C LYS A 520 -21.20 -16.96 0.28
N ASN A 521 -20.40 -17.88 0.83
CA ASN A 521 -20.44 -19.30 0.53
C ASN A 521 -21.35 -19.98 1.57
N LYS A 522 -22.39 -20.72 1.16
CA LYS A 522 -22.99 -21.77 2.01
C LYS A 522 -22.51 -23.10 1.42
N ALA A 523 -21.87 -24.04 2.12
CA ALA A 523 -21.61 -24.19 3.54
C ALA A 523 -20.26 -24.91 3.77
N LYS A 524 -19.50 -24.48 4.76
CA LYS A 524 -19.11 -25.40 5.84
C LYS A 524 -19.71 -24.79 7.10
N THR A 525 -20.54 -25.55 7.79
CA THR A 525 -20.79 -25.29 9.21
C THR A 525 -19.40 -25.26 9.86
N ILE A 526 -18.94 -24.07 10.25
CA ILE A 526 -17.72 -23.95 11.03
C ILE A 526 -18.13 -24.45 12.41
N ASN A 527 -17.97 -25.76 12.64
CA ASN A 527 -17.81 -26.24 13.99
C ASN A 527 -16.53 -25.56 14.49
N PHE A 528 -16.70 -24.62 15.42
CA PHE A 528 -15.60 -24.07 16.21
C PHE A 528 -15.10 -25.18 17.14
N GLU A 529 -14.42 -26.18 16.59
CA GLU A 529 -13.53 -27.02 17.40
C GLU A 529 -12.23 -26.25 17.57
N ALA A 530 -11.90 -25.98 18.83
CA ALA A 530 -10.67 -25.33 19.24
C ALA A 530 -9.47 -25.99 18.52
N SER A 531 -8.61 -25.16 17.95
CA SER A 531 -7.40 -25.61 17.25
C SER A 531 -6.48 -26.33 18.23
N THR A 532 -6.60 -27.65 18.34
CA THR A 532 -5.78 -28.48 19.20
C THR A 532 -4.78 -29.29 18.38
N VAL A 533 -3.60 -29.50 18.97
CA VAL A 533 -2.61 -30.46 18.48
C VAL A 533 -3.16 -31.86 18.75
N SER A 534 -3.47 -32.60 17.69
CA SER A 534 -3.89 -33.99 17.80
C SER A 534 -2.69 -34.89 18.10
N VAL A 535 -2.66 -35.52 19.26
CA VAL A 535 -1.74 -36.63 19.57
C VAL A 535 -2.43 -37.92 19.12
N HIS A 536 -1.88 -38.59 18.09
CA HIS A 536 -2.20 -39.99 17.86
C HIS A 536 -1.43 -40.85 18.87
N PRO A 537 -2.08 -41.77 19.60
CA PRO A 537 -1.37 -42.74 20.41
C PRO A 537 -0.57 -43.67 19.49
N ASN A 538 0.73 -43.81 19.78
CA ASN A 538 1.61 -44.77 19.12
C ASN A 538 1.01 -46.17 19.21
N ARG A 539 0.53 -46.71 18.09
CA ARG A 539 0.21 -48.13 17.95
C ARG A 539 1.54 -48.87 17.78
N LYS A 540 2.19 -49.23 18.89
CA LYS A 540 3.17 -50.32 18.88
C LYS A 540 2.40 -51.59 18.53
N GLN A 541 2.52 -52.05 17.28
CA GLN A 541 2.34 -53.46 16.96
C GLN A 541 3.50 -54.21 17.63
N THR A 542 3.22 -54.83 18.76
CA THR A 542 4.04 -55.92 19.27
C THR A 542 3.48 -57.19 18.65
N MET A 543 4.12 -57.67 17.58
CA MET A 543 4.13 -59.09 17.24
C MET A 543 4.87 -59.81 18.36
N ILE A 544 4.24 -60.74 19.08
CA ILE A 544 4.83 -62.01 19.55
C ILE A 544 3.70 -63.04 19.62
N ALA A 545 4.07 -64.26 19.21
CA ALA A 545 3.33 -65.51 19.05
C ALA A 545 2.35 -65.91 20.17
#